data_AF-A0A0G4H7L3-F1
#
_entry.id   AF-A0A0G4H7L3-F1
#
_cell.length_a   1.000
_cell.length_b   1.000
_cell.length_c   1.000
_cell.angle_alpha   90.00
_cell.angle_beta   90.00
_cell.angle_gamma   90.00
#
_symmetry.space_group_name_H-M   'P 1'
#
loop_
_entity.id
_entity.type
_entity.pdbx_description
1 polymer ?
#
loop_
_entity_poly.entity_id
_entity_poly.type
_entity_poly.pdbx_seq_one_letter_code
_entity_poly.pdbx_strand_id
1 'polypeptide(L)'
;MQATPFLIALIIVSSGSLSVAISGSGASFQLQPSTDAQQHEQGGQDDELAVPLHLGCTDKAATDYDERAQKDDGSCHHAVRGCTDAWATNYNATATLMDGSCEYVSTYGRYVGVLVQMMQRVWKQLHG
;
A
#
# COMPACT_ATOMS: atom_id res chain seq x y z
N MET A 1 36.85 35.09 28.75
CA MET A 1 36.90 33.69 29.23
C MET A 1 35.52 33.35 29.76
N GLN A 2 34.61 32.84 28.91
CA GLN A 2 33.30 32.36 29.38
C GLN A 2 33.36 30.84 29.37
N ALA A 3 33.27 30.24 30.55
CA ALA A 3 33.20 28.79 30.71
C ALA A 3 31.85 28.32 30.18
N THR A 4 31.85 27.48 29.14
CA THR A 4 30.64 26.74 28.75
C THR A 4 30.32 25.76 29.88
N PRO A 5 29.13 25.80 30.50
CA PRO A 5 28.78 24.82 31.51
C PRO A 5 28.67 23.46 30.82
N PHE A 6 29.55 22.53 31.19
CA PHE A 6 29.42 21.14 30.81
C PHE A 6 28.09 20.64 31.40
N LEU A 7 27.09 20.42 30.55
CA LEU A 7 25.82 19.84 30.95
C LEU A 7 26.09 18.40 31.39
N ILE A 8 26.01 18.15 32.70
CA ILE A 8 26.12 16.81 33.26
C ILE A 8 24.74 16.16 33.14
N ALA A 9 24.64 15.12 32.31
CA ALA A 9 23.45 14.28 32.20
C ALA A 9 23.59 13.06 33.12
N LEU A 10 22.62 12.86 34.01
CA LEU A 10 22.55 11.67 34.85
C LEU A 10 21.58 10.68 34.19
N ILE A 11 22.08 9.48 33.88
CA ILE A 11 21.27 8.38 33.37
C ILE A 11 20.88 7.49 34.56
N ILE A 12 19.59 7.39 34.83
CA ILE A 12 19.05 6.53 35.90
C ILE A 12 18.29 5.39 35.22
N VAL A 13 18.65 4.15 35.56
CA VAL A 13 17.95 2.95 35.10
C VAL A 13 17.30 2.30 36.32
N SER A 14 15.97 2.26 36.35
CA SER A 14 15.22 1.52 37.36
C SER A 14 14.23 0.59 36.70
N SER A 15 14.40 -0.72 36.90
CA SER A 15 13.43 -1.80 36.63
C SER A 15 12.40 -1.53 35.53
N GLY A 16 12.87 -1.25 34.31
CA GLY A 16 12.03 -1.08 33.11
C GLY A 16 11.87 0.35 32.58
N SER A 17 12.50 1.35 33.20
CA SER A 17 12.47 2.74 32.72
C SER A 17 13.88 3.34 32.66
N LEU A 18 14.15 4.09 31.58
CA LEU A 18 15.36 4.88 31.40
C LEU A 18 15.01 6.35 31.58
N SER A 19 15.55 6.97 32.63
CA SER A 19 15.36 8.39 32.91
C SER A 19 16.64 9.16 32.63
N VAL A 20 16.54 10.25 31.87
CA VAL A 20 17.65 11.18 31.66
C VAL A 20 17.28 12.52 32.28
N ALA A 21 18.08 12.94 33.27
CA ALA A 21 17.96 14.25 33.90
C ALA A 21 19.16 15.11 33.53
N ILE A 22 18.89 16.31 32.99
CA ILE A 22 19.92 17.30 32.67
C ILE A 22 19.89 18.34 33.79
N SER A 23 21.00 18.45 34.55
CA SER A 23 21.07 19.41 35.65
C SER A 23 21.04 20.85 35.11
N GLY A 24 20.10 21.66 35.61
CA GLY A 24 19.96 23.08 35.30
C GLY A 24 18.85 23.47 34.34
N SER A 25 18.19 22.52 33.66
CA SER A 25 17.09 22.82 32.71
C SER A 25 15.69 22.53 33.25
N GLY A 26 15.57 21.87 34.41
CA GLY A 26 14.27 21.44 34.97
C GLY A 26 13.51 20.43 34.09
N ALA A 27 14.07 20.03 32.96
CA ALA A 27 13.46 19.13 32.01
C ALA A 27 13.97 17.70 32.27
N SER A 28 13.03 16.81 32.64
CA SER A 28 13.26 15.38 32.70
C SER A 28 12.56 14.72 31.52
N PHE A 29 13.29 13.92 30.74
CA PHE A 29 12.74 13.15 29.63
C PHE A 29 12.70 11.67 30.04
N GLN A 30 11.51 11.07 29.99
CA GLN A 30 11.28 9.68 30.33
C GLN A 30 11.08 8.88 29.04
N LEU A 31 11.94 7.89 28.81
CA LEU A 31 11.78 6.94 27.70
C LEU A 31 11.22 5.65 28.27
N GLN A 32 9.99 5.31 27.91
CA GLN A 32 9.39 4.02 28.21
C GLN A 32 9.50 3.11 26.96
N PRO A 33 9.80 1.81 27.14
CA PRO A 33 9.79 0.87 26.02
C PRO A 33 8.36 0.72 25.49
N SER A 34 8.15 1.10 24.23
CA SER A 34 6.85 0.96 23.55
C SER A 34 6.62 -0.50 23.17
N THR A 35 5.88 -1.23 23.99
CA THR A 35 5.11 -2.37 23.49
C THR A 35 3.75 -1.83 23.05
N ASP A 36 3.50 -1.95 21.75
CA ASP A 36 2.23 -1.80 21.04
C ASP A 36 1.86 -0.45 20.40
N ALA A 37 1.40 -0.59 19.15
CA ALA A 37 0.63 0.40 18.41
C ALA A 37 -0.58 0.82 19.24
N GLN A 38 -0.64 2.10 19.62
CA GLN A 38 -1.86 2.70 20.16
C GLN A 38 -2.18 3.97 19.37
N GLN A 39 -3.24 3.86 18.58
CA GLN A 39 -4.03 4.99 18.12
C GLN A 39 -4.63 5.67 19.36
N HIS A 40 -4.34 6.95 19.55
CA HIS A 40 -4.88 7.75 20.63
C HIS A 40 -5.85 8.76 20.03
N GLU A 41 -7.13 8.40 19.98
CA GLU A 41 -8.23 9.34 19.84
C GLU A 41 -9.01 9.34 21.17
N GLN A 42 -8.97 10.46 21.87
CA GLN A 42 -9.73 10.65 23.11
C GLN A 42 -11.19 10.96 22.75
N GLY A 43 -12.07 9.96 22.85
CA GLY A 43 -13.53 10.08 22.80
C GLY A 43 -14.14 9.89 24.19
N GLY A 44 -15.12 10.74 24.53
CA GLY A 44 -15.63 11.00 25.88
C GLY A 44 -16.46 9.89 26.55
N GLN A 45 -16.72 10.13 27.84
CA GLN A 45 -17.46 9.27 28.76
C GLN A 45 -18.90 9.77 28.92
N ASP A 46 -19.83 9.10 28.25
CA ASP A 46 -21.25 9.06 28.60
C ASP A 46 -21.88 7.73 28.17
N ASP A 47 -22.66 7.15 29.07
CA ASP A 47 -23.21 5.80 29.05
C ASP A 47 -24.18 5.55 27.87
N GLU A 48 -23.72 4.85 26.84
CA GLU A 48 -24.47 3.84 26.08
C GLU A 48 -23.43 2.91 25.44
N LEU A 49 -23.69 1.60 25.38
CA LEU A 49 -22.74 0.59 24.89
C LEU A 49 -22.34 0.84 23.42
N ALA A 50 -21.40 1.76 23.20
CA ALA A 50 -20.75 1.98 21.93
C ALA A 50 -19.76 0.82 21.74
N VAL A 51 -20.27 -0.29 21.21
CA VAL A 51 -19.40 -1.28 20.58
C VAL A 51 -18.55 -0.52 19.56
N PRO A 52 -17.20 -0.60 19.64
CA PRO A 52 -16.35 0.09 18.69
C PRO A 52 -16.78 -0.29 17.29
N LEU A 53 -17.16 0.70 16.48
CA LEU A 53 -17.50 0.46 15.08
C LEU A 53 -16.24 -0.04 14.39
N HIS A 54 -16.24 -1.29 13.97
CA HIS A 54 -15.15 -1.85 13.19
C HIS A 54 -15.23 -1.27 11.77
N LEU A 55 -14.29 -0.40 11.44
CA LEU A 55 -14.15 0.29 10.15
C LEU A 55 -13.25 -0.54 9.22
N GLY A 56 -13.66 -0.66 7.96
CA GLY A 56 -12.90 -1.35 6.92
C GLY A 56 -13.73 -1.56 5.67
N CYS A 57 -13.15 -2.16 4.63
CA CYS A 57 -13.86 -2.38 3.39
C CYS A 57 -15.03 -3.35 3.55
N THR A 58 -16.25 -2.89 3.24
CA THR A 58 -17.47 -3.73 3.33
C THR A 58 -17.87 -4.39 2.01
N ASP A 59 -17.17 -4.07 0.91
CA ASP A 59 -17.45 -4.66 -0.41
C ASP A 59 -16.74 -6.01 -0.59
N LYS A 60 -17.54 -7.08 -0.73
CA LYS A 60 -17.06 -8.46 -0.96
C LYS A 60 -16.30 -8.64 -2.27
N ALA A 61 -16.45 -7.72 -3.23
CA ALA A 61 -15.74 -7.75 -4.51
C ALA A 61 -14.38 -7.03 -4.45
N ALA A 62 -14.07 -6.34 -3.34
CA ALA A 62 -12.77 -5.74 -3.12
C ALA A 62 -11.72 -6.79 -2.71
N THR A 63 -10.45 -6.51 -3.01
CA THR A 63 -9.31 -7.39 -2.67
C THR A 63 -8.96 -7.38 -1.19
N ASP A 64 -9.43 -6.38 -0.47
CA ASP A 64 -9.19 -6.09 0.95
C ASP A 64 -10.50 -6.07 1.76
N TYR A 65 -11.52 -6.81 1.30
CA TYR A 65 -12.77 -7.01 2.03
C TYR A 65 -12.52 -7.48 3.47
N ASP A 66 -13.10 -6.79 4.44
CA ASP A 66 -13.09 -7.15 5.85
C ASP A 66 -14.50 -7.62 6.27
N GLU A 67 -14.63 -8.92 6.55
CA GLU A 67 -15.90 -9.52 6.98
C GLU A 67 -16.39 -9.02 8.34
N ARG A 68 -15.52 -8.39 9.13
CA ARG A 68 -15.84 -7.82 10.44
C ARG A 68 -16.22 -6.35 10.34
N ALA A 69 -16.02 -5.71 9.18
CA ALA A 69 -16.35 -4.30 8.98
C ALA A 69 -17.85 -4.09 9.09
N GLN A 70 -18.24 -3.22 10.02
CA GLN A 70 -19.62 -2.79 10.22
C GLN A 70 -19.94 -1.55 9.38
N LYS A 71 -18.91 -0.79 9.01
CA LYS A 71 -19.04 0.42 8.21
C LYS A 71 -17.85 0.59 7.28
N ASP A 72 -18.15 0.92 6.03
CA ASP A 72 -17.15 1.26 5.04
C ASP A 72 -16.41 2.55 5.41
N ASP A 73 -15.08 2.50 5.37
CA ASP A 73 -14.21 3.65 5.58
C ASP A 73 -13.65 4.22 4.26
N GLY A 74 -14.07 3.67 3.12
CA GLY A 74 -13.58 4.04 1.79
C GLY A 74 -12.20 3.48 1.46
N SER A 75 -11.68 2.53 2.25
CA SER A 75 -10.40 1.87 1.98
C SER A 75 -10.45 0.81 0.87
N CYS A 76 -11.63 0.41 0.39
CA CYS A 76 -11.79 -0.67 -0.59
C CYS A 76 -10.90 -0.53 -1.83
N HIS A 77 -10.06 -1.53 -2.07
CA HIS A 77 -9.28 -1.69 -3.30
C HIS A 77 -9.92 -2.72 -4.21
N HIS A 78 -10.18 -2.36 -5.46
CA HIS A 78 -10.69 -3.30 -6.46
C HIS A 78 -9.58 -3.81 -7.36
N ALA A 79 -9.65 -5.11 -7.67
CA ALA A 79 -8.79 -5.69 -8.68
C ALA A 79 -9.10 -5.08 -10.06
N VAL A 80 -8.08 -4.59 -10.74
CA VAL A 80 -8.17 -4.22 -12.16
C VAL A 80 -7.94 -5.49 -12.97
N ARG A 81 -8.97 -5.91 -13.70
CA ARG A 81 -8.91 -7.11 -14.54
C ARG A 81 -8.25 -6.80 -15.88
N GLY A 82 -7.36 -7.71 -16.31
CA GLY A 82 -6.72 -7.65 -17.62
C GLY A 82 -5.54 -8.60 -17.71
N CYS A 83 -4.80 -8.52 -18.82
CA CYS A 83 -3.62 -9.34 -19.02
C CYS A 83 -2.41 -8.82 -18.20
N THR A 84 -1.94 -9.61 -17.23
CA THR A 84 -0.79 -9.25 -16.37
C THR A 84 0.55 -9.76 -16.90
N ASP A 85 0.54 -10.53 -18.00
CA ASP A 85 1.75 -11.09 -18.61
C ASP A 85 2.42 -10.08 -19.56
N ALA A 86 3.64 -9.67 -19.24
CA ALA A 86 4.43 -8.72 -20.03
C ALA A 86 4.82 -9.23 -21.43
N TRP A 87 4.71 -10.53 -21.69
CA TRP A 87 4.97 -11.13 -23.01
C TRP A 87 3.73 -11.24 -23.90
N ALA A 88 2.54 -10.93 -23.38
CA ALA A 88 1.31 -10.86 -24.16
C ALA A 88 1.24 -9.57 -24.99
N THR A 89 0.59 -9.63 -26.14
CA THR A 89 0.41 -8.46 -27.04
C THR A 89 -0.56 -7.42 -26.48
N ASN A 90 -1.41 -7.83 -25.56
CA ASN A 90 -2.40 -6.98 -24.89
C ASN A 90 -2.09 -6.84 -23.38
N TYR A 91 -0.82 -6.92 -23.00
CA TYR A 91 -0.37 -6.64 -21.63
C TYR A 91 -0.93 -5.30 -21.12
N ASN A 92 -1.52 -5.33 -19.92
CA ASN A 92 -2.05 -4.16 -19.22
C ASN A 92 -1.28 -3.96 -17.91
N ALA A 93 -0.43 -2.94 -17.86
CA ALA A 93 0.39 -2.64 -16.68
C ALA A 93 -0.41 -2.20 -15.44
N THR A 94 -1.67 -1.78 -15.62
CA THR A 94 -2.56 -1.43 -14.50
C THR A 94 -3.37 -2.63 -13.99
N ALA A 95 -3.38 -3.75 -14.72
CA ALA A 95 -4.10 -4.94 -14.30
C ALA A 95 -3.41 -5.56 -13.08
N THR A 96 -4.21 -5.81 -12.03
CA THR A 96 -3.77 -6.45 -10.79
C THR A 96 -4.30 -7.89 -10.67
N LEU A 97 -5.23 -8.29 -11.55
CA LEU A 97 -5.78 -9.64 -11.61
C LEU A 97 -5.90 -10.14 -13.05
N MET A 98 -5.26 -11.29 -13.32
CA MET A 98 -5.34 -11.99 -14.59
C MET A 98 -6.78 -12.46 -14.86
N ASP A 99 -7.35 -12.06 -15.99
CA ASP A 99 -8.73 -12.39 -16.38
C ASP A 99 -8.83 -13.41 -17.52
N GLY A 100 -7.69 -13.91 -18.00
CA GLY A 100 -7.63 -14.86 -19.11
C GLY A 100 -7.75 -14.21 -20.49
N SER A 101 -7.75 -12.88 -20.59
CA SER A 101 -7.80 -12.16 -21.87
C SER A 101 -6.47 -12.13 -22.62
N CYS A 102 -5.36 -12.64 -22.06
CA CYS A 102 -4.04 -12.52 -22.67
C CYS A 102 -3.98 -13.11 -24.08
N GLU A 103 -3.57 -12.27 -25.03
CA GLU A 103 -3.32 -12.63 -26.40
C GLU A 103 -1.81 -12.77 -26.58
N TYR A 104 -1.39 -13.88 -27.17
CA TYR A 104 -0.01 -14.08 -27.56
C TYR A 104 0.05 -14.12 -29.07
N VAL A 105 1.04 -13.43 -29.64
CA VAL A 105 1.39 -13.65 -31.05
C VAL A 105 1.80 -15.09 -31.20
N SER A 106 0.88 -15.93 -31.68
CA SER A 106 1.27 -17.19 -32.27
C SER A 106 2.21 -16.86 -33.43
N THR A 107 3.33 -17.57 -33.50
CA THR A 107 4.26 -17.45 -34.64
C THR A 107 3.55 -17.65 -35.99
N TYR A 108 2.38 -18.31 -35.98
CA TYR A 108 1.45 -18.43 -37.10
C TYR A 108 0.79 -17.10 -37.52
N GLY A 109 0.35 -16.28 -36.56
CA GLY A 109 -0.28 -14.98 -36.83
C GLY A 109 0.69 -13.93 -37.37
N ARG A 110 1.97 -13.94 -36.95
CA ARG A 110 3.01 -13.08 -37.53
C ARG A 110 3.38 -13.51 -38.94
N TYR A 111 3.42 -14.83 -39.21
CA TYR A 111 3.64 -15.34 -40.57
C TYR A 111 2.51 -14.94 -41.51
N VAL A 112 1.26 -15.20 -41.12
CA VAL A 112 0.09 -14.85 -41.94
C VAL A 112 -0.06 -13.32 -42.05
N GLY A 113 0.19 -12.56 -40.98
CA GLY A 113 0.12 -11.09 -41.01
C GLY A 113 1.19 -10.44 -41.89
N VAL A 114 2.43 -10.94 -41.86
CA VAL A 114 3.51 -10.47 -42.74
C VAL A 114 3.25 -10.92 -44.19
N LEU A 115 2.79 -12.16 -44.40
CA LEU A 115 2.42 -12.67 -45.72
C LEU A 115 1.24 -11.90 -46.34
N VAL A 116 0.18 -11.65 -45.57
CA VAL A 116 -0.98 -10.86 -46.04
C VAL A 116 -0.57 -9.43 -46.35
N GLN A 117 0.25 -8.79 -45.52
CA GLN A 117 0.77 -7.44 -45.82
C GLN A 117 1.70 -7.44 -47.05
N MET A 118 2.54 -8.46 -47.23
CA MET A 118 3.36 -8.62 -48.43
C MET A 118 2.48 -8.83 -49.67
N MET A 119 1.46 -9.68 -49.59
CA MET A 119 0.53 -9.93 -50.69
C MET A 119 -0.32 -8.70 -51.01
N GLN A 120 -0.79 -7.95 -50.02
CA GLN A 120 -1.51 -6.69 -50.24
C GLN A 120 -0.62 -5.61 -50.87
N ARG A 121 0.67 -5.55 -50.50
CA ARG A 121 1.65 -4.65 -51.13
C ARG A 121 1.92 -5.07 -52.58
N VAL A 122 2.14 -6.36 -52.84
CA VAL A 122 2.37 -6.90 -54.18
C VAL A 122 1.13 -6.71 -55.06
N TRP A 123 -0.07 -6.95 -54.53
CA TRP A 123 -1.32 -6.72 -55.24
C TRP A 123 -1.51 -5.25 -55.61
N LYS A 124 -1.24 -4.31 -54.68
CA LYS A 124 -1.24 -2.87 -54.99
C LYS A 124 -0.19 -2.49 -56.05
N GLN A 125 0.97 -3.13 -56.05
CA GLN A 125 2.01 -2.90 -57.07
C GLN A 125 1.62 -3.44 -58.45
N LEU A 126 0.80 -4.50 -58.51
CA LEU A 126 0.40 -5.15 -59.76
C LEU A 126 -0.92 -4.62 -60.33
N HIS A 127 -1.79 -4.06 -59.50
CA HIS A 127 -3.17 -3.74 -59.91
C HIS A 127 -3.59 -2.27 -59.74
N GLY A 128 -2.78 -1.41 -59.13
CA GLY A 128 -3.10 0.02 -58.98
C GLY A 128 -4.33 0.27 -58.13
#